data_AF-A0A258BXT3-F1
#
_entry.id   AF-A0A258BXT3-F1
#
_cell.length_a   1.000
_cell.length_b   1.000
_cell.length_c   1.000
_cell.angle_alpha   90.00
_cell.angle_beta   90.00
_cell.angle_gamma   90.00
#
_symmetry.space_group_name_H-M   'P 1'
#
loop_
_entity.id
_entity.type
_entity.pdbx_description
1 polymer ?
#
loop_
_entity_poly.entity_id
_entity_poly.type
_entity_poly.pdbx_seq_one_letter_code
_entity_poly.pdbx_strand_id
1 'polypeptide(L)'
;MLASPYNRAQQTAEIVRQALGFSAAVETVSWLTPESDPGDALLYLGRRSEEDILLVTHQPLVGALGDLLVNGRRDTPLPMATASLAELEGEHLAAGLMQLVGLRHPSRQ
;
A
#
# COMPACT_ATOMS: atom_id res chain seq x y z
N MET A 1 4.39 8.48 4.47
CA MET A 1 4.77 7.29 3.66
C MET A 1 5.21 6.19 4.60
N LEU A 2 4.74 4.96 4.38
CA LEU A 2 5.05 3.77 5.17
C LEU A 2 5.68 2.70 4.29
N ALA A 3 6.66 1.98 4.81
CA ALA A 3 7.32 0.91 4.08
C ALA A 3 7.58 -0.33 4.93
N SER A 4 7.53 -1.49 4.27
CA SER A 4 8.03 -2.77 4.82
C SER A 4 9.50 -2.67 5.25
N PRO A 5 9.94 -3.40 6.30
CA PRO A 5 11.34 -3.41 6.74
C PRO A 5 12.31 -4.03 5.72
N TYR A 6 11.80 -4.68 4.67
CA TYR A 6 12.67 -5.31 3.68
C TYR A 6 13.35 -4.28 2.78
N ASN A 7 14.65 -4.48 2.54
CA ASN A 7 15.51 -3.56 1.78
C ASN A 7 14.90 -3.10 0.44
N ARG A 8 14.28 -4.02 -0.31
CA ARG A 8 13.63 -3.71 -1.60
C ARG A 8 12.47 -2.71 -1.48
N ALA A 9 11.68 -2.78 -0.40
CA ALA A 9 10.64 -1.79 -0.14
C ALA A 9 11.25 -0.46 0.31
N GLN A 10 12.24 -0.50 1.20
CA GLN A 10 12.94 0.71 1.68
C GLN A 10 13.60 1.49 0.54
N GLN A 11 14.30 0.79 -0.37
CA GLN A 11 14.91 1.39 -1.55
C GLN A 11 13.87 2.03 -2.48
N THR A 12 12.73 1.34 -2.71
CA THR A 12 11.64 1.90 -3.52
C THR A 12 11.03 3.13 -2.85
N ALA A 13 10.78 3.06 -1.55
CA ALA A 13 10.24 4.17 -0.76
C ALA A 13 11.16 5.39 -0.82
N GLU A 14 12.48 5.21 -0.71
CA GLU A 14 13.43 6.30 -0.81
C GLU A 14 13.46 6.94 -2.20
N ILE A 15 13.42 6.14 -3.27
CA ILE A 15 13.32 6.66 -4.65
C ILE A 15 12.07 7.52 -4.82
N VAL A 16 10.91 7.02 -4.35
CA VAL A 16 9.64 7.76 -4.44
C VAL A 16 9.67 9.01 -3.58
N ARG A 17 10.21 8.91 -2.36
CA ARG A 17 10.36 10.05 -1.44
C ARG A 17 11.14 11.19 -2.08
N GLN A 18 12.28 10.87 -2.70
CA GLN A 18 13.10 11.84 -3.41
C GLN A 18 12.37 12.44 -4.62
N ALA A 19 11.71 11.61 -5.42
CA ALA A 19 10.97 12.07 -6.61
C ALA A 19 9.79 12.99 -6.26
N LEU A 20 9.12 12.75 -5.14
CA LEU A 20 8.01 13.58 -4.66
C LEU A 20 8.48 14.82 -3.87
N GLY A 21 9.78 14.96 -3.59
CA GLY A 21 10.29 16.00 -2.70
C GLY A 21 9.75 15.90 -1.26
N PHE A 22 9.34 14.70 -0.83
CA PHE A 22 8.74 14.48 0.48
C PHE A 22 9.81 14.59 1.57
N SER A 23 9.66 15.57 2.47
CA SER A 23 10.69 15.92 3.46
C SER A 23 10.71 15.02 4.69
N ALA A 24 9.57 14.41 5.06
CA ALA A 24 9.50 13.50 6.19
C ALA A 24 10.15 12.15 5.88
N ALA A 25 10.69 11.51 6.91
CA ALA A 25 11.32 10.21 6.80
C ALA A 25 10.31 9.12 6.39
N VAL A 26 10.80 8.08 5.70
CA VAL A 26 10.02 6.86 5.50
C VAL A 26 9.85 6.17 6.85
N GLU A 27 8.61 6.03 7.31
CA GLU A 27 8.35 5.26 8.51
C GLU A 27 8.33 3.76 8.16
N THR A 28 9.14 2.99 8.88
CA THR A 28 9.26 1.54 8.68
C THR A 28 8.30 0.81 9.62
N VAL A 29 7.45 -0.05 9.04
CA VAL A 29 6.42 -0.78 9.80
C VAL A 29 6.47 -2.27 9.52
N SER A 30 6.43 -3.08 10.59
CA SER A 30 6.55 -4.54 10.49
C SER A 30 5.32 -5.23 9.90
N TRP A 31 4.17 -4.56 9.85
CA TRP A 31 2.90 -5.09 9.33
C TRP A 31 2.73 -4.93 7.81
N LEU A 32 3.78 -4.51 7.09
CA LEU A 32 3.82 -4.42 5.62
C LEU A 32 4.67 -5.52 4.95
N THR A 33 5.01 -6.60 5.66
CA THR A 33 5.78 -7.72 5.08
C THR A 33 4.90 -8.65 4.23
N PRO A 34 5.47 -9.48 3.33
CA PRO A 34 4.70 -10.43 2.53
C PRO A 34 3.81 -11.37 3.36
N GLU A 35 4.25 -11.71 4.58
CA GLU A 35 3.59 -12.68 5.48
C GLU A 35 2.55 -12.05 6.41
N SER A 36 2.40 -10.72 6.40
CA SER A 36 1.45 -10.04 7.27
C SER A 36 0.00 -10.34 6.87
N ASP A 37 -0.92 -10.38 7.84
CA ASP A 37 -2.35 -10.50 7.56
C ASP A 37 -2.91 -9.15 7.04
N PRO A 38 -3.66 -9.12 5.93
CA PRO A 38 -4.23 -7.87 5.41
C PRO A 38 -5.24 -7.22 6.37
N GLY A 39 -5.89 -7.99 7.25
CA GLY A 39 -6.76 -7.46 8.31
C GLY A 39 -5.98 -6.77 9.41
N ASP A 40 -4.82 -7.31 9.81
CA ASP A 40 -3.93 -6.62 10.74
C ASP A 40 -3.39 -5.34 10.11
N ALA A 41 -2.96 -5.39 8.85
CA ALA A 41 -2.53 -4.19 8.12
C ALA A 41 -3.64 -3.13 8.06
N LEU A 42 -4.88 -3.52 7.76
CA LEU A 42 -6.04 -2.63 7.81
C LEU A 42 -6.28 -2.05 9.21
N LEU A 43 -6.16 -2.86 10.26
CA LEU A 43 -6.32 -2.39 11.64
C LEU A 43 -5.26 -1.35 12.00
N TYR A 44 -4.00 -1.53 11.60
CA TYR A 44 -2.95 -0.54 11.81
C TYR A 44 -3.17 0.73 10.98
N LEU A 45 -3.64 0.59 9.73
CA LEU A 45 -4.03 1.73 8.90
C LEU A 45 -5.17 2.54 9.52
N GLY A 46 -6.20 1.88 10.06
CA GLY A 46 -7.33 2.56 10.70
C GLY A 46 -6.99 3.29 12.02
N ARG A 47 -5.78 3.09 12.56
CA ARG A 47 -5.28 3.84 13.74
C ARG A 47 -4.51 5.10 13.36
N ARG A 48 -4.28 5.31 12.07
CA ARG A 48 -3.56 6.47 11.54
C ARG A 48 -4.50 7.66 11.40
N SER A 49 -3.95 8.85 11.54
CA SER A 49 -4.71 10.11 11.42
C SER A 49 -4.42 10.86 10.12
N GLU A 50 -3.48 10.36 9.33
CA GLU A 50 -3.12 10.93 8.04
C GLU A 50 -4.23 10.68 6.99
N GLU A 51 -4.57 11.73 6.24
CA GLU A 51 -5.55 11.66 5.14
C GLU A 51 -4.96 10.90 3.93
N ASP A 52 -3.73 11.25 3.54
CA ASP A 52 -3.01 10.61 2.43
C ASP A 52 -1.88 9.71 2.91
N ILE A 53 -2.01 8.41 2.64
CA ILE A 53 -1.02 7.41 3.04
C ILE A 53 -0.49 6.66 1.82
N LEU A 54 0.79 6.85 1.51
CA LEU A 54 1.51 6.01 0.56
C LEU A 54 2.13 4.79 1.25
N LEU A 55 1.82 3.59 0.73
CA LEU A 55 2.31 2.31 1.22
C LEU A 55 3.30 1.68 0.22
N VAL A 56 4.45 1.21 0.71
CA VAL A 56 5.43 0.46 -0.08
C VAL A 56 5.60 -0.94 0.52
N THR A 57 5.05 -1.94 -0.16
CA THR A 57 4.92 -3.31 0.34
C THR A 57 5.13 -4.36 -0.77
N HIS A 58 4.61 -5.56 -0.61
CA HIS A 58 4.95 -6.75 -1.39
C HIS A 58 3.72 -7.58 -1.72
N GLN A 59 3.83 -8.39 -2.77
CA GLN A 59 2.96 -9.56 -2.90
C GLN A 59 3.31 -10.62 -1.84
N PRO A 60 2.34 -11.40 -1.33
CA PRO A 60 0.91 -11.37 -1.70
C PRO A 60 0.10 -10.27 -0.99
N LEU A 61 0.64 -9.64 0.06
CA LEU A 61 -0.07 -8.68 0.91
C LEU A 61 -0.72 -7.55 0.11
N VAL A 62 0.00 -6.90 -0.80
CA VAL A 62 -0.47 -5.72 -1.53
C VAL A 62 -1.74 -6.00 -2.34
N GLY A 63 -1.81 -7.17 -2.98
CA GLY A 63 -3.00 -7.56 -3.74
C GLY A 63 -4.18 -7.88 -2.83
N ALA A 64 -3.93 -8.63 -1.75
CA ALA A 64 -4.96 -9.02 -0.79
C ALA A 64 -5.50 -7.82 0.02
N LEU A 65 -4.63 -6.89 0.42
CA LEU A 65 -5.02 -5.64 1.09
C LEU A 65 -5.83 -4.74 0.15
N GLY A 66 -5.46 -4.66 -1.13
CA GLY A 66 -6.24 -3.94 -2.14
C GLY A 66 -7.65 -4.51 -2.30
N ASP A 67 -7.79 -5.84 -2.42
CA ASP A 67 -9.10 -6.50 -2.48
C ASP A 67 -9.92 -6.29 -1.20
N LEU A 68 -9.26 -6.30 -0.04
CA LEU A 68 -9.91 -6.06 1.24
C LEU A 68 -10.47 -4.64 1.32
N LEU A 69 -9.68 -3.64 0.93
CA LEU A 69 -10.08 -2.24 0.94
C LEU A 69 -11.21 -1.95 -0.05
N VAL A 70 -11.15 -2.55 -1.25
CA VAL A 70 -12.12 -2.25 -2.33
C VAL A 70 -13.38 -3.10 -2.24
N ASN A 71 -13.26 -4.40 -2.02
CA ASN A 71 -14.38 -5.35 -2.11
C ASN A 71 -14.77 -5.94 -0.74
N GLY A 72 -13.98 -5.70 0.31
CA GLY A 72 -14.16 -6.35 1.61
C GLY A 72 -13.81 -7.85 1.59
N ARG A 73 -13.08 -8.29 0.56
CA ARG A 73 -12.73 -9.70 0.31
C ARG A 73 -11.21 -9.90 0.32
N ARG A 74 -10.76 -11.15 0.24
CA ARG A 74 -9.33 -11.50 0.20
C ARG A 74 -9.02 -12.57 -0.86
N ASP A 75 -9.98 -12.87 -1.71
CA ASP A 75 -9.94 -13.99 -2.67
C ASP A 75 -9.71 -13.54 -4.11
N THR A 76 -9.77 -12.23 -4.38
CA THR A 76 -9.58 -11.65 -5.71
C THR A 76 -8.52 -10.54 -5.65
N PRO A 77 -7.22 -10.89 -5.51
CA PRO A 77 -6.17 -9.91 -5.27
C PRO A 77 -6.10 -8.84 -6.37
N LEU A 78 -5.86 -7.58 -5.98
CA LEU A 78 -5.61 -6.51 -6.92
C LEU A 78 -4.37 -6.83 -7.78
N PRO A 79 -4.41 -6.67 -9.11
CA PRO A 79 -3.33 -7.11 -9.99
C PRO A 79 -2.12 -6.17 -9.91
N MET A 80 -1.33 -6.29 -8.85
CA MET A 80 -0.14 -5.49 -8.60
C MET A 80 1.12 -6.21 -9.11
N ALA A 81 1.86 -5.58 -10.02
CA ALA A 81 3.20 -5.97 -10.44
C ALA A 81 4.27 -5.11 -9.74
N THR A 82 5.55 -5.46 -9.88
CA THR A 82 6.66 -4.61 -9.41
C THR A 82 6.50 -3.18 -9.92
N ALA A 83 6.68 -2.20 -9.02
CA ALA A 83 6.52 -0.77 -9.28
C ALA A 83 5.12 -0.35 -9.79
N SER A 84 4.09 -1.18 -9.62
CA SER A 84 2.71 -0.74 -9.84
C SER A 84 2.27 0.21 -8.73
N LEU A 85 1.43 1.17 -9.09
CA LEU A 85 0.78 2.10 -8.17
C LEU A 85 -0.73 1.94 -8.28
N ALA A 86 -1.36 1.60 -7.16
CA ALA A 86 -2.80 1.64 -7.01
C ALA A 86 -3.16 2.87 -6.17
N GLU A 87 -4.12 3.63 -6.66
CA GLU A 87 -4.70 4.80 -6.00
C GLU A 87 -6.11 4.45 -5.56
N LEU A 88 -6.34 4.57 -4.26
CA LEU A 88 -7.57 4.21 -3.58
C LEU A 88 -8.12 5.44 -2.86
N GLU A 89 -9.39 5.76 -3.09
CA GLU A 89 -10.07 6.90 -2.47
C GLU A 89 -11.33 6.46 -1.71
N GLY A 90 -11.63 7.10 -0.59
CA GLY A 90 -12.74 6.75 0.26
C GLY A 90 -12.73 7.54 1.56
N GLU A 91 -13.89 7.69 2.19
CA GLU A 91 -14.05 8.47 3.42
C GLU A 91 -13.45 7.74 4.64
N HIS A 92 -13.43 6.41 4.59
CA HIS A 92 -13.03 5.58 5.71
C HIS A 92 -12.08 4.47 5.24
N LEU A 93 -10.94 4.33 5.92
CA LEU A 93 -10.04 3.18 5.76
C LEU A 93 -10.64 1.94 6.42
N ALA A 94 -11.62 1.34 5.75
CA ALA A 94 -12.30 0.13 6.17
C ALA A 94 -12.52 -0.82 5.00
N ALA A 95 -12.75 -2.09 5.33
CA ALA A 95 -12.95 -3.13 4.34
C ALA A 95 -14.17 -2.84 3.46
N GLY A 96 -13.97 -2.83 2.14
CA GLY A 96 -15.02 -2.63 1.13
C GLY A 96 -15.53 -1.18 1.00
N LEU A 97 -14.87 -0.20 1.63
CA LEU A 97 -15.31 1.20 1.59
C LEU A 97 -14.41 2.11 0.73
N MET A 98 -13.32 1.57 0.19
CA MET A 98 -12.43 2.30 -0.73
C MET A 98 -12.82 2.03 -2.19
N GLN A 99 -12.52 2.98 -3.06
CA GLN A 99 -12.69 2.87 -4.51
C GLN A 99 -11.32 2.91 -5.19
N LEU A 100 -11.08 1.98 -6.12
CA LEU A 100 -9.91 2.03 -6.99
C LEU A 100 -10.12 3.07 -8.09
N VAL A 101 -9.48 4.23 -7.94
CA VAL A 101 -9.58 5.34 -8.91
C VAL A 101 -8.46 5.29 -9.96
N GLY A 102 -7.34 4.66 -9.61
CA GLY A 102 -6.20 4.52 -10.51
C GLY A 102 -5.45 3.23 -10.29
N LEU A 103 -5.10 2.55 -11.38
CA LEU A 103 -4.07 1.52 -11.39
C LEU A 103 -3.09 1.84 -12.51
N ARG A 104 -1.81 1.94 -12.17
CA ARG A 104 -0.72 2.24 -13.09
C ARG A 104 0.35 1.16 -12.96
N HIS A 105 0.77 0.64 -14.09
CA HIS A 105 1.93 -0.25 -14.18
C HIS A 105 3.06 0.51 -14.86
N PRO A 106 4.33 0.22 -14.51
CA PRO A 106 5.44 0.77 -15.27
C PRO A 106 5.32 0.30 -16.72
N SER A 107 5.38 1.25 -17.67
CA SER A 107 5.52 0.90 -19.08
C SER A 107 6.84 0.15 -19.26
N ARG A 108 6.81 -1.03 -19.88
CA ARG A 108 8.05 -1.64 -20.39
C ARG A 108 8.61 -0.68 -21.44
N GLN A 109 9.69 0.02 -21.10
CA GLN A 109 10.55 0.65 -22.10
C GLN A 109 11.36 -0.44 -22.80
#